data_AF-A0A2J8NMA7-F1
#
_entry.id   AF-A0A2J8NMA7-F1
#
_cell.length_a   1.000
_cell.length_b   1.000
_cell.length_c   1.000
_cell.angle_alpha   90.00
_cell.angle_beta   90.00
_cell.angle_gamma   90.00
#
_symmetry.space_group_name_H-M   'P 1'
#
loop_
_entity.id
_entity.type
_entity.pdbx_description
1 polymer ?
#
loop_
_entity_poly.entity_id
_entity_poly.type
_entity_poly.pdbx_seq_one_letter_code
_entity_poly.pdbx_strand_id
1 'polypeptide(L)'
;MLRFLGEKAAAKRQVLNADSVEQSFVGLKQLISCRNWRAAVDLCGRLLTAHGQGYGKSGLPTSHTTDSLQLWFVRLALLVKLGLFQNAEMEFEPFGNLDQPDLYYEYYPHVYPGRRGSMVPFSMRILHAELQQYLGNPQESLDRLHKVKTVCSKILANLEQGLAEDGGISSVTQEGRQASVRLWRSRLGRVM
;
A
#
# COMPACT_ATOMS: atom_id res chain seq x y z
N MET A 1 -21.78 -3.81 -37.66
CA MET A 1 -22.68 -2.69 -37.33
C MET A 1 -22.66 -2.50 -35.82
N LEU A 2 -21.95 -1.48 -35.31
CA LEU A 2 -21.91 -1.17 -33.87
C LEU A 2 -23.24 -0.54 -33.46
N ARG A 3 -24.00 -1.20 -32.58
CA ARG A 3 -25.23 -0.65 -31.98
C ARG A 3 -24.82 0.39 -30.93
N PHE A 4 -24.97 1.67 -31.25
CA PHE A 4 -24.85 2.75 -30.28
C PHE A 4 -26.14 2.81 -29.44
N LEU A 5 -26.03 2.56 -28.14
CA LEU A 5 -27.11 2.79 -27.19
C LEU A 5 -27.27 4.31 -27.03
N GLY A 6 -28.42 4.86 -27.43
CA GLY A 6 -28.69 6.31 -27.44
C GLY A 6 -28.80 6.95 -26.05
N GLU A 7 -29.01 8.26 -26.01
CA GLU A 7 -29.02 9.12 -24.81
C GLU A 7 -29.93 8.60 -23.67
N LYS A 8 -31.07 7.98 -23.99
CA LYS A 8 -31.98 7.38 -22.99
C LYS A 8 -31.36 6.23 -22.21
N ALA A 9 -30.44 5.48 -22.81
CA ALA A 9 -29.70 4.42 -22.12
C ALA A 9 -28.55 4.99 -21.28
N ALA A 10 -27.92 6.07 -21.74
CA ALA A 10 -26.91 6.80 -20.96
C ALA A 10 -27.52 7.45 -19.70
N ALA A 11 -28.73 8.02 -19.80
CA ALA A 11 -29.44 8.63 -18.67
C ALA A 11 -29.85 7.63 -17.57
N LYS A 12 -29.96 6.33 -17.89
CA LYS A 12 -30.21 5.26 -16.91
C LYS A 12 -28.94 4.78 -16.20
N ARG A 13 -27.75 5.20 -16.65
CA ARG A 13 -26.49 4.80 -16.04
C ARG A 13 -26.26 5.60 -14.76
N GLN A 14 -26.54 4.98 -13.61
CA GLN A 14 -26.11 5.54 -12.33
C GLN A 14 -24.62 5.26 -12.14
N VAL A 15 -23.83 6.33 -12.06
CA VAL A 15 -22.40 6.26 -11.72
C VAL A 15 -22.29 6.35 -10.20
N LEU A 16 -21.90 5.26 -9.55
CA LEU A 16 -21.65 5.26 -8.11
C LEU A 16 -20.56 6.28 -7.76
N ASN A 17 -20.84 7.16 -6.82
CA ASN A 17 -19.90 8.10 -6.23
C ASN A 17 -19.65 7.76 -4.75
N ALA A 18 -18.79 8.52 -4.07
CA ALA A 18 -18.46 8.28 -2.67
C ALA A 18 -19.67 8.37 -1.73
N ASP A 19 -20.67 9.18 -2.05
CA ASP A 19 -21.92 9.30 -1.28
C ASP A 19 -22.91 8.15 -1.58
N SER A 20 -22.71 7.44 -2.68
CA SER A 20 -23.58 6.34 -3.13
C SER A 20 -23.20 4.98 -2.55
N VAL A 21 -22.13 4.90 -1.74
CA VAL A 21 -21.62 3.65 -1.18
C VAL A 21 -21.38 3.76 0.32
N GLU A 22 -21.30 2.60 0.98
CA GLU A 22 -20.95 2.52 2.39
C GLU A 22 -19.59 3.15 2.66
N GLN A 23 -19.47 3.90 3.77
CA GLN A 23 -18.22 4.51 4.20
C GLN A 23 -17.30 3.46 4.87
N SER A 24 -16.90 2.45 4.10
CA SER A 24 -16.03 1.36 4.55
C SER A 24 -15.22 0.76 3.40
N PHE A 25 -14.37 -0.23 3.70
CA PHE A 25 -13.66 -1.01 2.68
C PHE A 25 -14.62 -1.73 1.70
N VAL A 26 -15.86 -2.03 2.10
CA VAL A 26 -16.85 -2.65 1.21
C VAL A 26 -17.25 -1.67 0.11
N GLY A 27 -17.62 -0.44 0.47
CA GLY A 27 -17.92 0.62 -0.50
C GLY A 27 -16.72 0.98 -1.38
N LEU A 28 -15.51 0.99 -0.80
CA LEU A 28 -14.28 1.22 -1.56
C LEU A 28 -14.07 0.15 -2.64
N LYS A 29 -14.24 -1.14 -2.31
CA LYS A 29 -14.16 -2.23 -3.28
C LYS A 29 -15.22 -2.10 -4.38
N GLN A 30 -16.43 -1.64 -4.07
CA GLN A 30 -17.47 -1.40 -5.07
C GLN A 30 -17.05 -0.32 -6.08
N LEU A 31 -16.57 0.84 -5.60
CA LEU A 31 -16.11 1.92 -6.48
C LEU A 31 -14.94 1.49 -7.37
N ILE A 32 -13.99 0.74 -6.81
CA ILE A 32 -12.85 0.15 -7.54
C ILE A 32 -13.36 -0.84 -8.60
N SER A 33 -14.30 -1.71 -8.25
CA SER A 33 -14.86 -2.71 -9.19
C SER A 33 -15.62 -2.06 -10.35
N CYS A 34 -16.31 -0.95 -10.08
CA CYS A 34 -16.97 -0.12 -11.10
C CYS A 34 -16.00 0.81 -11.85
N ARG A 35 -14.70 0.76 -11.55
CA ARG A 35 -13.63 1.59 -12.13
C ARG A 35 -13.83 3.09 -11.95
N ASN A 36 -14.60 3.51 -10.94
CA ASN A 36 -14.70 4.92 -10.58
C ASN A 36 -13.57 5.29 -9.63
N TRP A 37 -12.36 5.39 -10.17
CA TRP A 37 -11.13 5.63 -9.38
C TRP A 37 -11.16 6.96 -8.64
N ARG A 38 -11.76 8.01 -9.24
CA ARG A 38 -11.87 9.33 -8.58
C ARG A 38 -12.75 9.26 -7.34
N ALA A 39 -13.90 8.62 -7.44
CA ALA A 39 -14.77 8.40 -6.27
C ALA A 39 -14.08 7.51 -5.22
N ALA A 40 -13.31 6.51 -5.65
CA ALA A 40 -12.54 5.67 -4.73
C ALA A 40 -11.44 6.47 -3.99
N VAL A 41 -10.74 7.39 -4.66
CA VAL A 41 -9.79 8.32 -4.02
C VAL A 41 -10.50 9.20 -3.01
N ASP A 42 -11.65 9.78 -3.35
CA ASP A 42 -12.44 10.61 -2.44
C ASP A 42 -12.84 9.82 -1.18
N LEU A 43 -13.39 8.61 -1.37
CA LEU A 43 -13.77 7.74 -0.26
C LEU A 43 -12.57 7.37 0.62
N CYS A 44 -11.41 7.03 0.03
CA CYS A 44 -10.17 6.82 0.80
C CYS A 44 -9.83 8.03 1.69
N GLY A 45 -9.96 9.25 1.16
CA GLY A 45 -9.72 10.48 1.92
C GLY A 45 -10.65 10.60 3.12
N ARG A 46 -11.95 10.34 2.94
CA ARG A 46 -12.95 10.36 4.03
C ARG A 46 -12.65 9.31 5.10
N LEU A 47 -12.30 8.09 4.69
CA LEU A 47 -11.93 7.01 5.61
C LEU A 47 -10.68 7.35 6.41
N LEU A 48 -9.65 7.91 5.77
CA LEU A 48 -8.45 8.38 6.46
C LEU A 48 -8.79 9.48 7.48
N THR A 49 -9.66 10.43 7.12
CA THR A 49 -10.12 11.48 8.05
C THR A 49 -10.87 10.89 9.25
N ALA A 50 -11.67 9.84 9.06
CA ALA A 50 -12.31 9.12 10.17
C ALA A 50 -11.27 8.43 11.10
N HIS A 51 -10.11 8.04 10.57
CA HIS A 51 -8.96 7.57 11.36
C HIS A 51 -8.08 8.70 11.92
N GLY A 52 -8.49 9.97 11.79
CA GLY A 52 -7.71 11.12 12.25
C GLY A 52 -6.51 11.47 11.36
N GLN A 53 -6.47 10.97 10.13
CA GLN A 53 -5.39 11.17 9.16
C GLN A 53 -5.89 11.88 7.88
N GLY A 54 -5.00 12.23 6.96
CA GLY A 54 -5.39 12.84 5.68
C GLY A 54 -5.73 14.33 5.77
N TYR A 55 -6.83 14.76 5.15
CA TYR A 55 -7.14 16.18 4.96
C TYR A 55 -7.17 16.98 6.27
N GLY A 56 -6.43 18.10 6.30
CA GLY A 56 -6.37 19.00 7.46
C GLY A 56 -5.62 18.42 8.67
N LYS A 57 -4.89 17.31 8.51
CA LYS A 57 -4.11 16.66 9.57
C LYS A 57 -2.60 16.75 9.39
N SER A 58 -2.12 17.49 8.38
CA SER A 58 -0.69 17.71 8.15
C SER A 58 -0.03 18.35 9.38
N GLY A 59 1.12 17.81 9.79
CA GLY A 59 1.88 18.26 10.96
C GLY A 59 1.29 17.90 12.32
N LEU A 60 0.12 17.24 12.37
CA LEU A 60 -0.43 16.72 13.62
C LEU A 60 0.07 15.30 13.88
N PRO A 61 0.22 14.88 15.14
CA PRO A 61 0.55 13.50 15.47
C PRO A 61 -0.48 12.54 14.89
N THR A 62 -0.03 11.53 14.15
CA THR A 62 -0.87 10.45 13.62
C THR A 62 -0.40 9.10 14.15
N SER A 63 -1.36 8.22 14.45
CA SER A 63 -1.06 6.82 14.81
C SER A 63 -1.44 5.89 13.67
N HIS A 64 -0.54 4.98 13.29
CA HIS A 64 -0.78 4.01 12.25
C HIS A 64 -1.38 2.71 12.80
N THR A 65 -2.26 2.12 12.01
CA THR A 65 -2.74 0.75 12.19
C THR A 65 -2.54 0.01 10.87
N THR A 66 -2.67 -1.31 10.90
CA THR A 66 -2.68 -2.13 9.68
C THR A 66 -3.74 -1.65 8.69
N ASP A 67 -4.90 -1.23 9.19
CA ASP A 67 -6.03 -0.81 8.38
C ASP A 67 -5.81 0.58 7.78
N SER A 68 -5.25 1.53 8.54
CA SER A 68 -4.96 2.86 8.02
C SER A 68 -3.82 2.83 6.99
N LEU A 69 -2.79 2.02 7.18
CA LEU A 69 -1.73 1.82 6.18
C LEU A 69 -2.23 1.12 4.92
N GLN A 70 -3.17 0.19 5.05
CA GLN A 70 -3.84 -0.41 3.90
C GLN A 70 -4.69 0.62 3.13
N LEU A 71 -5.39 1.52 3.82
CA LEU A 71 -6.11 2.64 3.19
C LEU A 71 -5.17 3.59 2.46
N TRP A 72 -4.04 3.96 3.07
CA TRP A 72 -3.01 4.77 2.42
C TRP A 72 -2.47 4.10 1.16
N PHE A 73 -2.12 2.82 1.24
CA PHE A 73 -1.66 2.08 0.06
C PHE A 73 -2.70 2.11 -1.08
N VAL A 74 -3.99 1.89 -0.78
CA VAL A 74 -5.05 1.94 -1.79
C VAL A 74 -5.17 3.35 -2.37
N ARG A 75 -5.14 4.39 -1.54
CA ARG A 75 -5.20 5.79 -2.00
C ARG A 75 -4.06 6.13 -2.94
N LEU A 76 -2.82 5.83 -2.56
CA LEU A 76 -1.62 6.10 -3.34
C LEU A 76 -1.65 5.32 -4.67
N ALA A 77 -2.04 4.04 -4.63
CA ALA A 77 -2.18 3.24 -5.84
C ALA A 77 -3.23 3.81 -6.80
N LEU A 78 -4.35 4.33 -6.27
CA LEU A 78 -5.38 4.98 -7.08
C LEU A 78 -4.92 6.31 -7.68
N LEU A 79 -4.14 7.11 -6.95
CA LEU A 79 -3.55 8.35 -7.47
C LEU A 79 -2.60 8.05 -8.65
N VAL A 80 -1.71 7.07 -8.47
CA VAL A 80 -0.82 6.59 -9.55
C VAL A 80 -1.64 6.03 -10.72
N LYS A 81 -2.70 5.27 -10.45
CA LYS A 81 -3.61 4.74 -11.49
C LYS A 81 -4.29 5.84 -12.31
N LEU A 82 -4.55 6.99 -11.69
CA LEU A 82 -5.13 8.18 -12.33
C LEU A 82 -4.09 9.07 -13.02
N GLY A 83 -2.79 8.76 -12.92
CA GLY A 83 -1.70 9.59 -13.44
C GLY A 83 -1.42 10.82 -12.58
N LEU A 84 -1.92 10.88 -11.35
CA LEU A 84 -1.73 11.98 -10.41
C LEU A 84 -0.44 11.78 -9.61
N PHE A 85 0.70 11.69 -10.31
CA PHE A 85 1.98 11.30 -9.72
C PHE A 85 2.49 12.32 -8.69
N GLN A 86 2.38 13.62 -8.97
CA GLN A 86 2.80 14.67 -8.02
C GLN A 86 1.97 14.62 -6.74
N ASN A 87 0.65 14.36 -6.83
CA ASN A 87 -0.20 14.18 -5.66
C ASN A 87 0.22 12.94 -4.85
N ALA A 88 0.52 11.83 -5.52
CA ALA A 88 1.00 10.62 -4.85
C ALA A 88 2.34 10.88 -4.13
N GLU A 89 3.24 11.64 -4.73
CA GLU A 89 4.55 11.97 -4.12
C GLU A 89 4.38 12.84 -2.88
N MET A 90 3.55 13.90 -2.96
CA MET A 90 3.25 14.74 -1.80
C MET A 90 2.62 13.93 -0.66
N GLU A 91 1.78 12.93 -0.97
CA GLU A 91 1.19 12.06 0.06
C GLU A 91 2.14 10.99 0.59
N PHE A 92 3.21 10.65 -0.15
CA PHE A 92 4.28 9.77 0.32
C PHE A 92 5.28 10.49 1.23
N GLU A 93 5.48 11.80 1.06
CA GLU A 93 6.51 12.59 1.76
C GLU A 93 6.54 12.36 3.29
N PRO A 94 5.41 12.33 4.02
CA PRO A 94 5.42 12.08 5.47
C PRO A 94 5.92 10.68 5.86
N PHE A 95 5.83 9.69 4.96
CA PHE A 95 6.29 8.32 5.20
C PHE A 95 7.80 8.15 4.98
N GLY A 96 8.46 9.12 4.34
CA GLY A 96 9.88 9.08 4.01
C GLY A 96 10.27 7.80 3.26
N ASN A 97 11.21 7.04 3.82
CA ASN A 97 11.71 5.79 3.25
C ASN A 97 10.85 4.55 3.58
N LEU A 98 9.68 4.72 4.22
CA LEU A 98 8.80 3.64 4.70
C LEU A 98 9.41 2.75 5.80
N ASP A 99 10.44 3.24 6.49
CA ASP A 99 11.13 2.52 7.57
C ASP A 99 11.20 3.34 8.88
N GLN A 100 10.30 4.30 9.06
CA GLN A 100 10.16 5.03 10.32
C GLN A 100 9.61 4.13 11.44
N PRO A 101 9.99 4.35 12.72
CA PRO A 101 9.60 3.46 13.82
C PRO A 101 8.09 3.26 13.96
N ASP A 102 7.30 4.31 13.76
CA ASP A 102 5.82 4.31 13.82
C ASP A 102 5.16 3.48 12.70
N LEU A 103 5.93 2.96 11.76
CA LEU A 103 5.46 2.03 10.73
C LEU A 103 5.68 0.56 11.11
N TYR A 104 6.16 0.27 12.33
CA TYR A 104 6.42 -1.07 12.85
C TYR A 104 5.48 -1.40 14.02
N TYR A 105 5.15 -2.69 14.15
CA TYR A 105 4.28 -3.16 15.25
C TYR A 105 4.88 -2.85 16.63
N GLU A 106 6.20 -2.93 16.75
CA GLU A 106 6.95 -2.71 17.98
C GLU A 106 6.76 -1.31 18.58
N TYR A 107 6.37 -0.31 17.76
CA TYR A 107 6.10 1.04 18.24
C TYR A 107 4.77 1.16 19.00
N TYR A 108 3.84 0.22 18.80
CA TYR A 108 2.52 0.20 19.45
C TYR A 108 2.31 -1.07 20.30
N PRO A 109 3.12 -1.31 21.35
CA PRO A 109 3.09 -2.55 22.12
C PRO A 109 1.75 -2.80 22.83
N HIS A 110 1.01 -1.73 23.17
CA HIS A 110 -0.32 -1.84 23.78
C HIS A 110 -1.40 -2.29 22.80
N VAL A 111 -1.23 -2.01 21.50
CA VAL A 111 -2.19 -2.36 20.43
C VAL A 111 -1.82 -3.71 19.81
N TYR A 112 -0.52 -3.98 19.67
CA TYR A 112 0.02 -5.16 19.00
C TYR A 112 1.02 -5.93 19.89
N PRO A 113 0.56 -6.46 21.05
CA PRO A 113 1.46 -7.13 21.99
C PRO A 113 2.16 -8.33 21.35
N GLY A 114 3.49 -8.36 21.43
CA GLY A 114 4.33 -9.44 20.93
C GLY A 114 4.41 -9.54 19.39
N ARG A 115 3.78 -8.62 18.64
CA ARG A 115 3.95 -8.57 17.18
C ARG A 115 5.22 -7.79 16.82
N ARG A 116 5.86 -8.22 15.74
CA ARG A 116 7.11 -7.64 15.25
C ARG A 116 7.09 -7.45 13.75
N GLY A 117 7.86 -6.50 13.25
CA GLY A 117 8.04 -6.22 11.83
C GLY A 117 7.21 -5.04 11.31
N SER A 118 7.43 -4.71 10.04
CA SER A 118 6.78 -3.57 9.40
C SER A 118 5.30 -3.84 9.13
N MET A 119 4.46 -2.85 9.41
CA MET A 119 3.05 -2.81 9.00
C MET A 119 2.87 -2.37 7.54
N VAL A 120 3.92 -1.83 6.91
CA VAL A 120 3.87 -1.33 5.53
C VAL A 120 3.74 -2.49 4.55
N PRO A 121 2.69 -2.52 3.70
CA PRO A 121 2.55 -3.55 2.69
C PRO A 121 3.74 -3.57 1.72
N PHE A 122 4.23 -4.76 1.35
CA PHE A 122 5.31 -4.89 0.38
C PHE A 122 5.00 -4.16 -0.94
N SER A 123 3.76 -4.26 -1.42
CA SER A 123 3.32 -3.56 -2.64
C SER A 123 3.37 -2.04 -2.52
N MET A 124 3.22 -1.48 -1.32
CA MET A 124 3.36 -0.03 -1.09
C MET A 124 4.83 0.40 -1.26
N ARG A 125 5.79 -0.44 -0.83
CA ARG A 125 7.22 -0.20 -1.02
C ARG A 125 7.61 -0.24 -2.50
N ILE A 126 7.03 -1.17 -3.26
CA ILE A 126 7.21 -1.23 -4.73
C ILE A 126 6.63 0.02 -5.38
N LEU A 127 5.39 0.39 -5.05
CA LEU A 127 4.74 1.58 -5.60
C LEU A 127 5.56 2.85 -5.33
N HIS A 128 6.11 3.01 -4.12
CA HIS A 128 6.97 4.14 -3.74
C HIS A 128 8.28 4.19 -4.52
N ALA A 129 8.85 3.03 -4.85
CA ALA A 129 10.04 2.95 -5.69
C ALA A 129 9.71 3.27 -7.15
N GLU A 130 8.65 2.67 -7.69
CA GLU A 130 8.20 2.87 -9.08
C GLU A 130 7.61 4.26 -9.33
N LEU A 131 7.14 4.98 -8.32
CA LEU A 131 6.60 6.33 -8.50
C LEU A 131 7.65 7.28 -9.13
N GLN A 132 8.92 7.13 -8.75
CA GLN A 132 10.00 8.03 -9.14
C GLN A 132 10.25 8.05 -10.66
N GLN A 133 10.10 6.93 -11.38
CA GLN A 133 10.22 6.95 -12.85
C GLN A 133 9.15 7.82 -13.51
N TYR A 134 7.92 7.88 -12.97
CA TYR A 134 6.85 8.71 -13.50
C TYR A 134 7.05 10.21 -13.21
N LEU A 135 7.92 10.53 -12.25
CA LEU A 135 8.32 11.90 -11.91
C LEU A 135 9.58 12.37 -12.64
N GLY A 136 10.14 11.55 -13.54
CA GLY A 136 11.38 11.88 -14.26
C GLY A 136 12.67 11.51 -13.53
N ASN A 137 12.59 10.72 -12.45
CA ASN A 137 13.73 10.26 -11.65
C ASN A 137 13.95 8.74 -11.80
N PRO A 138 14.23 8.20 -13.00
CA PRO A 138 14.33 6.76 -13.22
C PRO A 138 15.51 6.12 -12.46
N GLN A 139 16.63 6.83 -12.28
CA GLN A 139 17.76 6.33 -11.51
C GLN A 139 17.39 6.13 -10.04
N GLU A 140 16.68 7.08 -9.44
CA GLU A 140 16.20 6.94 -8.07
C GLU A 140 15.21 5.78 -7.94
N SER A 141 14.36 5.58 -8.94
CA SER A 141 13.47 4.41 -9.00
C SER A 141 14.25 3.09 -8.95
N LEU A 142 15.29 2.97 -9.78
CA LEU A 142 16.17 1.80 -9.80
C LEU A 142 16.89 1.61 -8.47
N ASP A 143 17.46 2.67 -7.90
CA ASP A 143 18.15 2.61 -6.60
C ASP A 143 17.23 2.12 -5.49
N ARG A 144 15.99 2.63 -5.45
CA ARG A 144 14.97 2.20 -4.47
C ARG A 144 14.59 0.73 -4.68
N LEU A 145 14.39 0.28 -5.93
CA LEU A 145 14.13 -1.13 -6.23
C LEU A 145 15.31 -2.03 -5.84
N HIS A 146 16.55 -1.62 -6.12
CA HIS A 146 17.75 -2.36 -5.71
C HIS A 146 17.89 -2.49 -4.18
N LYS A 147 17.51 -1.46 -3.42
CA LYS A 147 17.43 -1.54 -1.95
C LYS A 147 16.41 -2.60 -1.51
N VAL A 148 15.21 -2.60 -2.09
CA VAL A 148 14.18 -3.62 -1.79
C VAL A 148 14.65 -5.03 -2.17
N LYS A 149 15.33 -5.18 -3.31
CA LYS A 149 15.93 -6.45 -3.75
C LYS A 149 16.96 -6.98 -2.75
N THR A 150 17.83 -6.09 -2.26
CA THR A 150 18.86 -6.44 -1.26
C THR A 150 18.22 -6.94 0.03
N VAL A 151 17.15 -6.27 0.51
CA VAL A 151 16.41 -6.71 1.70
C VAL A 151 15.77 -8.09 1.47
N CYS A 152 15.09 -8.30 0.34
CA CYS A 152 14.49 -9.61 0.03
C CYS A 152 15.54 -10.73 -0.02
N SER A 153 16.69 -10.46 -0.63
CA SER A 153 17.80 -11.42 -0.74
C SER A 153 18.38 -11.76 0.64
N LYS A 154 18.55 -10.76 1.52
CA LYS A 154 19.02 -10.97 2.89
C LYS A 154 18.04 -11.84 3.69
N ILE A 155 16.74 -11.57 3.59
CA ILE A 155 15.71 -12.36 4.29
C ILE A 155 15.72 -13.82 3.80
N LEU A 156 15.83 -14.05 2.49
CA LEU A 156 15.93 -15.39 1.93
C LEU A 156 17.20 -16.12 2.43
N ALA A 157 18.34 -15.45 2.43
CA ALA A 157 19.58 -16.02 2.95
C ALA A 157 19.47 -16.40 4.44
N ASN A 158 18.83 -15.57 5.26
CA ASN A 158 18.57 -15.89 6.66
C ASN A 158 17.71 -17.16 6.80
N LEU A 159 16.61 -17.24 6.05
CA LEU A 159 15.70 -18.39 6.09
C LEU A 159 16.38 -19.69 5.61
N GLU A 160 17.23 -19.61 4.59
CA GLU A 160 18.01 -20.75 4.09
C GLU A 160 19.05 -21.24 5.09
N GLN A 161 19.56 -20.35 5.96
CA GLN A 161 20.44 -20.68 7.09
C GLN A 161 19.67 -21.15 8.34
N GLY A 162 18.35 -21.26 8.27
CA GLY A 162 17.51 -21.68 9.41
C GLY A 162 17.21 -20.58 10.43
N LEU A 163 17.58 -19.33 10.14
CA LEU A 163 17.31 -18.16 10.98
C LEU A 163 15.89 -17.63 10.76
N ALA A 164 15.46 -16.71 11.62
CA ALA A 164 14.25 -15.90 11.41
C ALA A 164 14.47 -14.87 10.28
N GLU A 165 13.39 -14.24 9.80
CA GLU A 165 13.48 -13.24 8.70
C GLU A 165 14.43 -12.08 9.03
N ASP A 166 14.47 -11.65 10.29
CA ASP A 166 15.35 -10.60 10.81
C ASP A 166 16.79 -11.08 11.08
N GLY A 167 17.07 -12.37 10.91
CA GLY A 167 18.36 -13.01 11.21
C GLY A 167 18.50 -13.49 12.65
N GLY A 168 17.45 -13.34 13.48
CA GLY A 168 17.44 -13.84 14.85
C GLY A 168 17.21 -15.34 14.96
N ILE A 169 17.08 -15.81 16.21
CA ILE A 169 16.73 -17.20 16.51
C ILE A 169 15.32 -17.48 16.00
N SER A 170 15.18 -18.52 15.18
CA SER A 170 13.89 -18.93 14.63
C SER A 170 13.11 -19.81 15.61
N SER A 171 11.88 -19.42 15.93
CA SER A 171 10.89 -20.27 16.62
C SER A 171 9.82 -20.83 15.68
N VAL A 172 9.98 -20.61 14.37
CA VAL A 172 8.97 -20.93 13.35
C VAL A 172 9.07 -22.41 12.97
N THR A 173 7.92 -23.04 12.74
CA THR A 173 7.87 -24.43 12.25
C THR A 173 8.49 -24.55 10.85
N GLN A 174 8.87 -25.76 10.45
CA GLN A 174 9.44 -25.99 9.12
C GLN A 174 8.46 -25.61 8.01
N GLU A 175 7.17 -25.85 8.19
CA GLU A 175 6.10 -25.46 7.25
C GLU A 175 6.00 -23.92 7.15
N GLY A 176 6.06 -23.22 8.28
CA GLY A 176 6.05 -21.76 8.33
C GLY A 176 7.27 -21.15 7.63
N ARG A 177 8.45 -21.74 7.82
CA ARG A 177 9.67 -21.36 7.09
C ARG A 177 9.51 -21.53 5.59
N GLN A 178 9.00 -22.69 5.13
CA GLN A 178 8.77 -22.92 3.71
C GLN A 178 7.74 -21.94 3.12
N ALA A 179 6.68 -21.60 3.86
CA ALA A 179 5.71 -20.60 3.44
C ALA A 179 6.35 -19.21 3.31
N SER A 180 7.19 -18.81 4.29
CA SER A 180 7.95 -17.56 4.24
C SER A 180 8.91 -17.52 3.05
N VAL A 181 9.67 -18.59 2.79
CA VAL A 181 10.56 -18.68 1.62
C VAL A 181 9.78 -18.51 0.31
N ARG A 182 8.62 -19.19 0.15
CA ARG A 182 7.77 -19.02 -1.04
C ARG A 182 7.29 -17.58 -1.21
N LEU A 183 6.87 -16.94 -0.12
CA LEU A 183 6.44 -15.54 -0.11
C LEU A 183 7.57 -14.61 -0.53
N TRP A 184 8.75 -14.74 0.07
CA TRP A 184 9.89 -13.85 -0.21
C TRP A 184 10.50 -14.08 -1.59
N ARG A 185 10.47 -15.30 -2.14
CA ARG A 185 10.82 -15.56 -3.54
C ARG A 185 9.83 -14.89 -4.50
N SER A 186 8.53 -14.98 -4.22
CA SER A 186 7.51 -14.27 -5.03
C SER A 186 7.69 -12.75 -4.97
N ARG A 187 8.06 -12.21 -3.81
CA ARG A 187 8.36 -10.78 -3.63
C ARG A 187 9.61 -10.37 -4.40
N LEU A 188 10.70 -11.13 -4.29
CA LEU A 188 11.95 -10.87 -5.02
C LEU A 188 11.72 -10.79 -6.53
N GLY A 189 10.89 -11.69 -7.08
CA GLY A 189 10.53 -11.67 -8.51
C GLY A 189 9.72 -10.45 -8.96
N ARG A 190 9.19 -9.62 -8.05
CA ARG A 190 8.53 -8.34 -8.37
C ARG A 190 9.50 -7.15 -8.40
N VAL A 191 10.76 -7.37 -8.00
CA VAL A 191 11.81 -6.34 -7.92
C VAL A 191 12.95 -6.62 -8.92
N MET A 192 12.79 -7.67 -9.73
CA MET A 192 13.70 -8.07 -10.81
C MET A 192 13.08 -7.68 -12.15
#